data_AF-A0A9X8BZS9-F1
#
_entry.id   AF-A0A9X8BZS9-F1
#
_cell.length_a   1.000
_cell.length_b   1.000
_cell.length_c   1.000
_cell.angle_alpha   90.00
_cell.angle_beta   90.00
_cell.angle_gamma   90.00
#
_symmetry.space_group_name_H-M   'P 1'
#
loop_
_entity.id
_entity.type
_entity.pdbx_description
1 polymer ?
#
loop_
_entity_poly.entity_id
_entity_poly.type
_entity_poly.pdbx_seq_one_letter_code
_entity_poly.pdbx_strand_id
1 'polypeptide(L)'
;MNLSKEDVLKLVNELSNKDAKVAFYLKRVGGDFNKLPQIRQIGILHKLGIKREIISTQTFKNKEGKRISEEDFMLFVQSLAEVNGLVASHLEVAVDYFDIPLHVRKEIENELNIHATQVKSIKYKR
;
A
#
# COMPACT_ATOMS: atom_id res chain seq x y z
N MET A 1 -15.55 -13.99 4.16
CA MET A 1 -15.13 -14.58 2.87
C MET A 1 -14.26 -13.57 2.10
N ASN A 2 -13.19 -14.00 1.41
CA ASN A 2 -12.39 -13.11 0.56
C ASN A 2 -13.09 -12.93 -0.79
N LEU A 3 -13.11 -11.72 -1.34
CA LEU A 3 -13.68 -11.42 -2.65
C LEU A 3 -12.58 -11.10 -3.65
N SER A 4 -12.73 -11.61 -4.88
CA SER A 4 -11.89 -11.19 -6.00
C SER A 4 -12.24 -9.75 -6.43
N LYS A 5 -11.32 -9.11 -7.17
CA LYS A 5 -11.59 -7.78 -7.73
C LYS A 5 -12.80 -7.80 -8.68
N GLU A 6 -12.98 -8.87 -9.44
CA GLU A 6 -14.08 -9.03 -10.39
C GLU A 6 -15.43 -9.17 -9.68
N ASP A 7 -15.48 -9.93 -8.58
CA ASP A 7 -16.70 -10.08 -7.79
C ASP A 7 -17.14 -8.75 -7.18
N VAL A 8 -16.19 -7.95 -6.70
CA VAL A 8 -16.47 -6.59 -6.21
C VAL A 8 -17.07 -5.73 -7.31
N LEU A 9 -16.51 -5.77 -8.52
CA LEU A 9 -17.03 -4.98 -9.65
C LEU A 9 -18.44 -5.42 -10.06
N LYS A 10 -18.73 -6.72 -10.06
CA LYS A 10 -20.09 -7.24 -10.30
C LYS A 10 -21.08 -6.71 -9.27
N LEU A 11 -20.75 -6.79 -7.98
CA LEU A 11 -21.61 -6.29 -6.90
C LEU A 11 -21.82 -4.77 -6.97
N VAL A 12 -20.80 -4.01 -7.35
CA VAL A 12 -20.92 -2.55 -7.57
C VAL A 12 -21.87 -2.25 -8.72
N ASN A 13 -21.76 -2.98 -9.84
CA ASN A 13 -22.67 -2.83 -10.97
C ASN A 13 -24.11 -3.19 -10.59
N GLU A 14 -24.32 -4.28 -9.86
CA GLU A 14 -25.64 -4.67 -9.36
C GLU A 14 -26.24 -3.60 -8.43
N LEU A 15 -25.43 -3.02 -7.54
CA LEU A 15 -25.86 -1.92 -6.68
C LEU A 15 -26.20 -0.67 -7.49
N SER A 16 -25.45 -0.37 -8.56
CA SER A 16 -25.72 0.79 -9.41
C SER A 16 -27.10 0.72 -10.07
N ASN A 17 -27.61 -0.48 -10.37
CA ASN A 17 -28.96 -0.64 -10.94
C ASN A 17 -30.08 -0.41 -9.91
N LYS A 18 -29.76 -0.43 -8.61
CA LYS A 18 -30.71 -0.31 -7.50
C LYS A 18 -30.57 1.01 -6.73
N ASP A 19 -29.42 1.68 -6.84
CA ASP A 19 -29.11 2.92 -6.13
C ASP A 19 -28.72 4.03 -7.12
N ALA A 20 -29.64 4.98 -7.31
CA ALA A 20 -29.47 6.10 -8.25
C ALA A 20 -28.24 6.98 -7.93
N LYS A 21 -27.83 7.08 -6.67
CA LYS A 21 -26.65 7.86 -6.27
C LYS A 21 -25.37 7.15 -6.71
N VAL A 22 -25.32 5.83 -6.58
CA VAL A 22 -24.20 5.02 -7.08
C VAL A 22 -24.13 5.06 -8.60
N ALA A 23 -25.28 4.90 -9.29
CA ALA A 23 -25.37 5.04 -10.74
C ALA A 23 -24.84 6.39 -11.23
N PHE A 24 -25.25 7.48 -10.58
CA PHE A 24 -24.80 8.83 -10.91
C PHE A 24 -23.27 9.00 -10.76
N TYR A 25 -22.68 8.45 -9.69
CA TYR A 25 -21.23 8.50 -9.51
C TYR A 25 -20.48 7.73 -10.59
N LEU A 26 -20.92 6.52 -10.92
CA LEU A 26 -20.28 5.70 -11.95
C LEU A 26 -20.42 6.31 -13.35
N LYS A 27 -21.57 6.90 -13.68
CA LYS A 27 -21.79 7.59 -14.96
C LYS A 27 -20.75 8.69 -15.22
N ARG A 28 -20.34 9.43 -14.18
CA ARG A 28 -19.34 10.50 -14.28
C ARG A 28 -17.92 10.01 -14.61
N VAL A 29 -17.64 8.72 -14.40
CA VAL A 29 -16.33 8.11 -14.65
C VAL A 29 -16.40 7.01 -15.72
N GLY A 30 -17.45 7.02 -16.54
CA GLY A 30 -17.64 6.04 -17.63
C GLY A 30 -17.88 4.62 -17.15
N GLY A 31 -18.47 4.44 -15.96
CA GLY A 31 -18.77 3.13 -15.39
C GLY A 31 -17.60 2.46 -14.65
N ASP A 32 -16.40 3.06 -14.65
CA ASP A 32 -15.23 2.45 -14.01
C ASP A 32 -15.15 2.84 -12.53
N PHE A 33 -15.49 1.89 -11.66
CA PHE A 33 -15.40 2.03 -10.20
C PHE A 33 -14.01 2.47 -9.73
N ASN A 34 -12.93 2.03 -10.38
CA ASN A 34 -11.56 2.33 -9.95
C ASN A 34 -11.17 3.79 -10.21
N LYS A 35 -11.88 4.48 -11.11
CA LYS A 35 -11.69 5.90 -11.40
C LYS A 35 -12.40 6.82 -10.41
N LEU A 36 -13.23 6.29 -9.52
CA LEU A 36 -13.87 7.09 -8.49
C LEU A 36 -12.84 7.57 -7.45
N PRO A 37 -13.04 8.75 -6.85
CA PRO A 37 -12.28 9.15 -5.67
C PRO A 37 -12.39 8.08 -4.56
N GLN A 38 -11.30 7.83 -3.85
CA GLN A 38 -11.20 6.76 -2.85
C GLN A 38 -12.30 6.82 -1.79
N ILE A 39 -12.69 8.03 -1.38
CA ILE A 39 -13.80 8.23 -0.42
C ILE A 39 -15.14 7.67 -0.93
N ARG A 40 -15.40 7.80 -2.24
CA ARG A 40 -16.62 7.26 -2.86
C ARG A 40 -16.53 5.75 -3.04
N GLN A 41 -15.34 5.24 -3.38
CA GLN A 41 -15.11 3.80 -3.42
C GLN A 41 -15.41 3.16 -2.07
N ILE A 42 -14.86 3.73 -0.98
CA ILE A 42 -15.10 3.25 0.39
C ILE A 42 -16.59 3.31 0.74
N GLY A 43 -17.28 4.41 0.43
CA GLY A 43 -18.72 4.53 0.71
C GLY A 43 -19.57 3.49 -0.02
N ILE A 44 -19.26 3.18 -1.28
CA ILE A 44 -19.94 2.14 -2.06
C ILE A 44 -19.65 0.74 -1.49
N LEU A 45 -18.38 0.44 -1.17
CA LEU A 45 -17.99 -0.84 -0.57
C LEU A 45 -18.68 -1.04 0.79
N HIS A 46 -18.77 0.00 1.60
CA HIS A 46 -19.49 -0.05 2.88
C HIS A 46 -20.98 -0.37 2.70
N LYS A 47 -21.65 0.23 1.70
CA LYS A 47 -23.05 -0.12 1.36
C LYS A 47 -23.23 -1.58 0.94
N LEU A 48 -22.21 -2.18 0.34
CA LEU A 48 -22.19 -3.60 -0.05
C LEU A 48 -21.82 -4.54 1.11
N GLY A 49 -21.49 -4.00 2.29
CA GLY A 49 -20.94 -4.77 3.41
C GLY A 49 -19.53 -5.30 3.13
N ILE A 50 -18.79 -4.69 2.21
CA ILE A 50 -17.44 -5.10 1.82
C ILE A 50 -16.43 -4.24 2.58
N LYS A 51 -15.58 -4.91 3.38
CA LYS A 51 -14.41 -4.31 4.00
C LYS A 51 -13.25 -4.32 3.02
N ARG A 52 -12.53 -3.19 2.96
CA ARG A 52 -11.29 -3.02 2.19
C ARG A 52 -10.12 -3.03 3.15
N GLU A 53 -9.21 -3.96 2.98
CA GLU A 53 -7.96 -4.05 3.73
C GLU A 53 -6.79 -3.71 2.81
N ILE A 54 -5.90 -2.83 3.26
CA ILE A 54 -4.64 -2.57 2.57
C ILE A 54 -3.61 -3.50 3.19
N ILE A 55 -3.03 -4.37 2.37
CA ILE A 55 -1.96 -5.28 2.78
C ILE A 55 -0.66 -4.70 2.24
N SER A 56 0.27 -4.42 3.14
CA SER A 56 1.62 -3.99 2.79
C SER A 56 2.53 -5.21 2.86
N THR A 57 3.11 -5.61 1.73
CA THR A 57 4.15 -6.64 1.71
C THR A 57 5.49 -5.96 1.50
N GLN A 58 6.41 -6.19 2.42
CA GLN A 58 7.76 -5.66 2.38
C GLN A 58 8.74 -6.76 1.99
N THR A 59 9.68 -6.46 1.11
CA THR A 59 10.78 -7.39 0.77
C THR A 59 12.10 -6.66 0.68
N PHE A 60 13.11 -7.25 1.30
CA PHE A 60 14.47 -6.74 1.39
C PHE A 60 15.41 -7.74 0.70
N LYS A 61 16.25 -7.28 -0.21
CA LYS A 61 17.17 -8.12 -0.98
C LYS A 61 18.56 -7.50 -1.05
N ASN A 62 19.61 -8.29 -0.87
CA ASN A 62 20.97 -7.83 -1.12
C ASN A 62 21.26 -7.71 -2.63
N LYS A 63 22.46 -7.24 -3.00
CA LYS A 63 22.93 -7.15 -4.40
C LYS A 63 22.88 -8.46 -5.19
N GLU A 64 22.98 -9.61 -4.52
CA GLU A 64 22.90 -10.95 -5.13
C GLU A 64 21.44 -11.41 -5.32
N GLY A 65 20.47 -10.62 -4.88
CA GLY A 65 19.04 -10.95 -4.94
C GLY A 65 18.56 -11.88 -3.82
N LYS A 66 19.44 -12.24 -2.86
CA LYS A 66 19.09 -13.04 -1.69
C LYS A 66 18.23 -12.21 -0.75
N ARG A 67 17.13 -12.82 -0.28
CA ARG A 67 16.26 -12.19 0.72
C ARG A 67 16.96 -12.10 2.07
N ILE A 68 16.78 -10.97 2.73
CA ILE A 68 17.13 -10.74 4.12
C ILE A 68 15.85 -10.52 4.93
N SER A 69 15.91 -10.81 6.23
CA SER A 69 14.77 -10.56 7.11
C SER A 69 14.60 -9.05 7.34
N GLU A 70 13.40 -8.64 7.75
CA GLU A 70 13.14 -7.26 8.15
C GLU A 70 13.97 -6.87 9.38
N GLU A 71 14.10 -7.76 10.35
CA GLU A 71 14.89 -7.55 11.56
C GLU A 71 16.37 -7.31 11.22
N ASP A 72 16.97 -8.16 10.38
CA ASP A 72 18.36 -8.00 9.95
C ASP A 72 18.55 -6.69 9.18
N PHE A 73 17.62 -6.36 8.28
CA PHE A 73 17.66 -5.12 7.54
C PHE A 73 17.64 -3.91 8.48
N MET A 74 16.73 -3.90 9.47
CA MET A 74 16.61 -2.79 10.41
C MET A 74 17.83 -2.67 11.32
N LEU A 75 18.50 -3.77 11.69
CA LEU A 75 19.78 -3.72 12.39
C LEU A 75 20.85 -3.01 11.56
N PHE A 76 20.97 -3.31 10.27
CA PHE A 76 21.92 -2.61 9.39
C PHE A 76 21.62 -1.12 9.26
N VAL A 77 20.34 -0.77 9.15
CA VAL A 77 19.88 0.62 9.08
C VAL A 77 20.21 1.36 10.38
N GLN A 78 20.02 0.73 11.54
CA GLN A 78 20.38 1.29 12.85
C GLN A 78 21.89 1.49 12.98
N SER A 79 22.72 0.51 12.59
CA SER A 79 24.18 0.67 12.58
C SER A 79 24.65 1.81 11.66
N LEU A 80 23.99 2.02 10.52
CA LEU A 80 24.28 3.17 9.66
C LEU A 80 23.88 4.50 10.34
N ALA A 81 22.77 4.51 11.07
CA ALA A 81 22.30 5.70 11.79
C ALA A 81 23.27 6.17 12.88
N GLU A 82 24.03 5.26 13.50
CA GLU A 82 25.04 5.61 14.51
C GLU A 82 26.15 6.51 13.96
N VAL A 83 26.44 6.41 12.65
CA VAL A 83 27.51 7.16 11.98
C VAL A 83 26.99 8.18 10.97
N ASN A 84 25.69 8.13 10.63
CA ASN A 84 25.04 9.03 9.68
C ASN A 84 23.86 9.76 10.35
N GLY A 85 24.11 11.00 10.79
CA GLY A 85 23.11 11.82 11.49
C GLY A 85 21.85 12.14 10.68
N LEU A 86 21.95 12.18 9.34
CA LEU A 86 20.78 12.37 8.48
C LEU A 86 19.84 11.16 8.57
N VAL A 87 20.40 9.95 8.47
CA VAL A 87 19.64 8.70 8.60
C VAL A 87 19.02 8.58 9.99
N ALA A 88 19.77 8.91 11.04
CA ALA A 88 19.27 8.92 12.42
C ALA A 88 18.06 9.84 12.59
N SER A 89 18.15 11.08 12.10
CA SER A 89 17.07 12.06 12.23
C SER A 89 15.76 11.62 11.55
N HIS A 90 15.86 10.89 10.44
CA HIS A 90 14.69 10.37 9.74
C HIS A 90 14.10 9.13 10.42
N LEU A 91 14.93 8.27 11.01
CA LEU A 91 14.46 7.10 11.75
C LEU A 91 13.74 7.49 13.04
N GLU A 92 14.18 8.54 13.72
CA GLU A 92 13.58 8.98 14.99
C GLU A 92 12.11 9.40 14.84
N VAL A 93 11.74 9.96 13.67
CA VAL A 93 10.38 10.44 13.40
C VAL A 93 9.52 9.45 12.60
N ALA A 94 10.12 8.41 12.01
CA ALA A 94 9.44 7.44 11.18
C ALA A 94 8.84 6.30 12.03
N VAL A 95 7.60 5.91 11.73
CA VAL A 95 6.96 4.74 12.37
C VAL A 95 7.35 3.46 11.63
N ASP A 96 7.47 3.52 10.30
CA ASP A 96 7.95 2.44 9.43
C ASP A 96 9.08 2.96 8.53
N TYR A 97 10.03 2.10 8.15
CA TYR A 97 11.12 2.47 7.23
C TYR A 97 10.60 3.15 5.95
N PHE A 98 9.49 2.67 5.39
CA PHE A 98 8.91 3.21 4.16
C PHE A 98 8.21 4.57 4.32
N ASP A 99 8.07 5.09 5.54
CA ASP A 99 7.65 6.47 5.80
C ASP A 99 8.77 7.48 5.51
N ILE A 100 10.03 7.02 5.49
CA ILE A 100 11.19 7.84 5.14
C ILE A 100 11.11 8.27 3.65
N PRO A 101 11.44 9.54 3.32
CA PRO A 101 11.44 10.02 1.94
C PRO A 101 12.26 9.13 0.99
N LEU A 102 11.74 8.91 -0.23
CA LEU A 102 12.32 7.97 -1.19
C LEU A 102 13.79 8.24 -1.52
N HIS A 103 14.21 9.50 -1.59
CA HIS A 103 15.59 9.85 -1.92
C HIS A 103 16.54 9.40 -0.80
N VAL A 104 16.19 9.64 0.47
CA VAL A 104 16.96 9.18 1.63
C VAL A 104 17.00 7.65 1.69
N ARG A 105 15.86 6.98 1.45
CA ARG A 105 15.83 5.51 1.40
C ARG A 105 16.76 4.94 0.34
N LYS A 106 16.81 5.56 -0.85
CA LYS A 106 17.75 5.14 -1.91
C LYS A 106 19.21 5.29 -1.50
N GLU A 107 19.54 6.36 -0.77
CA GLU A 107 20.90 6.55 -0.24
C GLU A 107 21.25 5.46 0.77
N ILE A 108 20.35 5.18 1.72
CA ILE A 108 20.49 4.08 2.70
C ILE A 108 20.65 2.73 1.98
N GLU A 109 19.77 2.43 1.03
CA GLU A 109 19.78 1.20 0.23
C GLU A 109 21.10 1.03 -0.56
N ASN A 110 21.63 2.12 -1.10
CA ASN A 110 22.92 2.12 -1.80
C ASN A 110 24.08 1.84 -0.85
N GLU A 111 24.12 2.51 0.31
CA GLU A 111 25.17 2.34 1.31
C GLU A 111 25.19 0.90 1.86
N LEU A 112 24.00 0.38 2.19
CA LEU A 112 23.83 -0.96 2.73
C LEU A 112 23.89 -2.06 1.67
N ASN A 113 23.92 -1.70 0.38
CA ASN A 113 23.89 -2.65 -0.74
C ASN A 113 22.64 -3.58 -0.69
N ILE A 114 21.52 -3.03 -0.24
CA ILE A 114 20.26 -3.73 -0.03
C ILE A 114 19.16 -2.94 -0.72
N HIS A 115 18.30 -3.61 -1.48
CA HIS A 115 17.11 -3.04 -2.06
C HIS A 115 15.88 -3.37 -1.22
N ALA A 116 15.17 -2.34 -0.76
CA ALA A 116 13.96 -2.45 0.03
C ALA A 116 12.74 -2.09 -0.82
N THR A 117 11.75 -2.97 -0.85
CA THR A 117 10.54 -2.81 -1.68
C THR A 117 9.30 -2.99 -0.83
N GLN A 118 8.33 -2.10 -0.99
CA GLN A 118 7.01 -2.21 -0.37
C GLN A 118 5.94 -2.22 -1.46
N VAL A 119 5.17 -3.30 -1.50
CA VAL A 119 4.03 -3.45 -2.41
C VAL A 119 2.76 -3.37 -1.59
N LYS A 120 1.95 -2.34 -1.86
CA LYS A 120 0.62 -2.21 -1.27
C LYS A 120 -0.37 -2.91 -2.19
N SER A 121 -1.07 -3.90 -1.66
CA SER A 121 -2.18 -4.58 -2.32
C SER A 121 -3.48 -4.32 -1.56
N ILE A 122 -4.61 -4.47 -2.25
CA ILE A 122 -5.93 -4.29 -1.65
C ILE A 122 -6.62 -5.65 -1.63
N LYS A 123 -7.05 -6.06 -0.45
CA LYS A 123 -7.89 -7.24 -0.25
C LYS A 123 -9.30 -6.81 0.12
N TYR A 124 -10.28 -7.49 -0.47
CA TYR A 124 -11.69 -7.26 -0.19
C TYR A 124 -12.24 -8.44 0.61
N LYS A 125 -12.97 -8.13 1.68
CA LYS A 125 -13.60 -9.13 2.54
C LYS A 125 -15.06 -8.79 2.78
N ARG A 126 -15.89 -9.81 2.86
CA ARG A 126 -17.29 -9.72 3.29
C ARG A 126 -17.51 -10.62 4.49
#